data_AF-A0A929CS56-F1
#
_entry.id   AF-A0A929CS56-F1
#
_cell.length_a   1.000
_cell.length_b   1.000
_cell.length_c   1.000
_cell.angle_alpha   90.00
_cell.angle_beta   90.00
_cell.angle_gamma   90.00
#
_symmetry.space_group_name_H-M   'P 1'
#
loop_
_entity.id
_entity.type
_entity.pdbx_description
1 polymer ?
#
loop_
_entity_poly.entity_id
_entity_poly.type
_entity_poly.pdbx_seq_one_letter_code
_entity_poly.pdbx_strand_id
1 'polypeptide(L)'
;MKQVKIILIFVLAGFVLSAVAQTINEAGTVFNEAIQLAKDEQNEAAVKIYDKCINICEQLGEEGEDLKMKAQTQITIMCSKMGIDAYKTKKPDEAIAYLNKSYKYAEIIVDKKAMDKATKYLGY
;
A
#
# COMPACT_ATOMS: atom_id res chain seq x y z
N MET A 1 -12.04 0.32 -45.72
CA MET A 1 -12.53 0.66 -44.36
C MET A 1 -12.22 -0.40 -43.30
N LYS A 2 -12.43 -1.71 -43.52
CA LYS A 2 -12.10 -2.75 -42.52
C LYS A 2 -10.62 -2.75 -42.09
N GLN A 3 -9.68 -2.67 -43.03
CA GLN A 3 -8.24 -2.65 -42.73
C GLN A 3 -7.80 -1.41 -41.91
N VAL A 4 -8.37 -0.24 -42.21
CA VAL A 4 -8.09 1.00 -41.45
C VAL A 4 -8.62 0.90 -40.02
N LYS A 5 -9.79 0.29 -39.82
CA LYS A 5 -10.33 0.03 -38.48
C LYS A 5 -9.44 -0.93 -37.68
N ILE A 6 -8.88 -1.96 -38.32
CA ILE A 6 -7.97 -2.92 -37.67
C ILE A 6 -6.67 -2.23 -37.23
N ILE A 7 -6.04 -1.42 -38.10
CA ILE A 7 -4.83 -0.68 -37.75
C ILE A 7 -5.07 0.27 -36.56
N LEU A 8 -6.21 0.98 -36.56
CA LEU A 8 -6.59 1.87 -35.45
C LEU A 8 -6.74 1.13 -34.11
N ILE A 9 -7.33 -0.07 -34.11
CA ILE A 9 -7.47 -0.90 -32.90
C ILE A 9 -6.09 -1.33 -32.37
N PHE A 10 -5.17 -1.73 -33.24
CA PHE A 10 -3.81 -2.11 -32.83
C PHE A 10 -3.02 -0.92 -32.26
N VAL A 11 -3.15 0.28 -32.84
CA VAL A 11 -2.51 1.50 -32.33
C VAL A 11 -3.06 1.88 -30.95
N LEU A 12 -4.39 1.81 -30.76
CA LEU A 12 -5.02 2.08 -29.47
C LEU A 12 -4.59 1.08 -28.39
N ALA A 13 -4.54 -0.22 -28.71
CA ALA A 13 -4.07 -1.25 -27.79
C ALA A 13 -2.60 -1.05 -27.37
N GLY A 14 -1.72 -0.71 -28.32
CA GLY A 14 -0.31 -0.44 -28.02
C GLY A 14 -0.09 0.78 -27.12
N PHE A 15 -0.95 1.81 -27.25
CA PHE A 15 -0.92 2.99 -26.38
C PHE A 15 -1.32 2.66 -24.93
N VAL A 16 -2.36 1.85 -24.74
CA VAL A 16 -2.83 1.43 -23.40
C VAL A 16 -1.74 0.64 -22.67
N LEU A 17 -1.10 -0.33 -23.34
CA LEU A 17 -0.04 -1.14 -22.71
C LEU A 17 1.17 -0.29 -22.29
N SER A 18 1.51 0.72 -23.08
CA SER A 18 2.61 1.65 -22.75
C SER A 18 2.29 2.52 -21.54
N ALA A 19 1.03 2.99 -21.43
CA ALA A 19 0.56 3.73 -20.26
C ALA A 19 0.59 2.88 -18.98
N VAL A 20 0.10 1.64 -19.04
CA VAL A 20 0.15 0.69 -17.91
C VAL A 20 1.59 0.43 -17.45
N ALA A 21 2.52 0.21 -18.39
CA ALA A 21 3.94 0.02 -18.07
C ALA A 21 4.58 1.25 -17.41
N GLN A 22 4.17 2.46 -17.79
CA GLN A 22 4.63 3.68 -17.14
C GLN A 22 4.10 3.80 -15.70
N THR A 23 2.81 3.54 -15.50
CA THR A 23 2.17 3.68 -14.19
C THR A 23 2.67 2.62 -13.19
N ILE A 24 2.95 1.38 -13.61
CA ILE A 24 3.55 0.37 -12.71
C ILE A 24 4.98 0.73 -12.29
N ASN A 25 5.76 1.36 -13.18
CA ASN A 25 7.09 1.88 -12.83
C ASN A 25 7.00 3.02 -11.81
N GLU A 26 6.02 3.92 -11.97
CA GLU A 26 5.76 4.98 -11.00
C GLU A 26 5.43 4.40 -9.62
N ALA A 27 4.54 3.40 -9.56
CA ALA A 27 4.21 2.71 -8.31
C ALA A 27 5.45 2.11 -7.65
N GLY A 28 6.32 1.47 -8.43
CA GLY A 28 7.60 0.92 -7.95
C GLY A 28 8.55 1.98 -7.39
N THR A 29 8.65 3.15 -8.03
CA THR A 29 9.44 4.27 -7.53
C THR A 29 8.91 4.78 -6.20
N VAL A 30 7.59 4.99 -6.09
CA VAL A 30 6.94 5.44 -4.85
C VAL A 30 7.12 4.41 -3.73
N PHE A 31 7.02 3.11 -4.04
CA PHE A 31 7.29 2.05 -3.07
C PHE A 31 8.72 2.11 -2.52
N ASN A 32 9.72 2.31 -3.40
CA ASN A 32 11.12 2.41 -3.00
C ASN A 32 11.41 3.68 -2.17
N GLU A 33 10.74 4.79 -2.47
CA GLU A 33 10.79 6.00 -1.65
C GLU A 33 10.27 5.73 -0.23
N ALA A 34 9.16 5.02 -0.09
CA ALA A 34 8.63 4.62 1.21
C ALA A 34 9.60 3.72 1.98
N ILE A 35 10.29 2.80 1.30
CA ILE A 35 11.36 1.99 1.91
C ILE A 35 12.48 2.88 2.44
N GLN A 36 12.90 3.88 1.66
CA GLN A 36 13.99 4.77 2.07
C GLN A 36 13.60 5.58 3.30
N LEU A 37 12.39 6.16 3.32
CA LEU A 37 11.85 6.86 4.48
C LEU A 37 11.79 5.96 5.73
N ALA A 38 11.40 4.70 5.56
CA ALA A 38 11.36 3.74 6.67
C ALA A 38 12.77 3.41 7.21
N LYS A 39 13.78 3.32 6.34
CA LYS A 39 15.19 3.15 6.74
C LYS A 39 15.72 4.35 7.50
N ASP A 40 15.29 5.55 7.12
CA ASP A 40 15.66 6.81 7.77
C ASP A 40 14.81 7.09 9.03
N GLU A 41 14.11 6.06 9.54
CA GLU A 41 13.24 6.08 10.73
C GLU A 41 12.05 7.04 10.64
N GLN A 42 11.75 7.55 9.45
CA GLN A 42 10.62 8.44 9.17
C GLN A 42 9.33 7.63 8.94
N ASN A 43 8.95 6.81 9.92
CA ASN A 43 7.87 5.82 9.78
C ASN A 43 6.52 6.42 9.36
N GLU A 44 6.14 7.59 9.88
CA GLU A 44 4.90 8.26 9.51
C GLU A 44 4.91 8.73 8.04
N ALA A 45 6.04 9.26 7.59
CA ALA A 45 6.23 9.67 6.21
C ALA A 45 6.21 8.45 5.29
N ALA A 46 6.92 7.38 5.66
CA ALA A 46 6.91 6.13 4.92
C ALA A 46 5.49 5.57 4.73
N VAL A 47 4.68 5.53 5.80
CA VAL A 47 3.28 5.07 5.72
C VAL A 47 2.46 5.90 4.72
N LYS A 48 2.62 7.23 4.71
CA LYS A 48 1.93 8.10 3.72
C LYS A 48 2.36 7.80 2.30
N ILE A 49 3.64 7.52 2.07
CA ILE A 49 4.14 7.18 0.74
C ILE A 49 3.69 5.77 0.31
N TYR A 50 3.61 4.80 1.22
CA TYR A 50 2.98 3.51 0.90
C TYR A 50 1.48 3.63 0.57
N ASP A 51 0.72 4.50 1.25
CA ASP A 51 -0.67 4.78 0.87
C ASP A 51 -0.75 5.35 -0.57
N LYS A 52 0.19 6.23 -0.95
CA LYS A 52 0.29 6.72 -2.32
C LYS A 52 0.59 5.59 -3.30
N CYS A 53 1.50 4.67 -2.97
CA CYS A 53 1.77 3.48 -3.77
C CYS A 53 0.50 2.65 -3.98
N ILE A 54 -0.28 2.42 -2.92
CA ILE A 54 -1.55 1.68 -2.99
C ILE A 54 -2.52 2.37 -3.96
N ASN A 55 -2.70 3.69 -3.85
CA ASN A 55 -3.59 4.44 -4.74
C ASN A 55 -3.18 4.33 -6.22
N ILE A 56 -1.88 4.34 -6.54
CA ILE A 56 -1.40 4.13 -7.91
C ILE A 56 -1.68 2.69 -8.36
N CYS A 57 -1.44 1.71 -7.49
CA CYS A 57 -1.70 0.30 -7.79
C CYS A 57 -3.20 0.01 -8.00
N GLU A 58 -4.10 0.71 -7.31
CA GLU A 58 -5.54 0.59 -7.51
C GLU A 58 -5.98 1.07 -8.91
N GLN A 59 -5.28 2.06 -9.49
CA GLN A 59 -5.53 2.50 -10.87
C GLN A 59 -5.07 1.48 -11.92
N LEU A 60 -4.13 0.62 -11.55
CA LEU A 60 -3.59 -0.44 -12.40
C LEU A 60 -4.45 -1.70 -12.41
N GLY A 61 -5.36 -1.89 -11.45
CA GLY A 61 -6.14 -3.12 -11.35
C GLY A 61 -5.28 -4.34 -11.03
N GLU A 62 -5.45 -5.43 -11.77
CA GLU A 62 -4.75 -6.70 -11.52
C GLU A 62 -3.23 -6.56 -11.64
N GLU A 63 -2.75 -5.72 -12.56
CA GLU A 63 -1.32 -5.46 -12.77
C GLU A 63 -0.63 -4.83 -11.54
N GLY A 64 -1.40 -4.13 -10.70
CA GLY A 64 -0.90 -3.49 -9.48
C GLY A 64 -1.00 -4.35 -8.22
N GLU A 65 -1.70 -5.49 -8.27
CA GLU A 65 -2.16 -6.20 -7.07
C GLU A 65 -1.01 -6.66 -6.16
N ASP A 66 0.03 -7.24 -6.76
CA ASP A 66 1.19 -7.74 -6.02
C ASP A 66 1.93 -6.63 -5.27
N LEU A 67 2.10 -5.46 -5.91
CA LEU A 67 2.78 -4.33 -5.30
C LEU A 67 1.90 -3.65 -4.26
N LYS A 68 0.58 -3.57 -4.51
CA LYS A 68 -0.41 -3.11 -3.55
C LYS A 68 -0.35 -3.94 -2.27
N MET A 69 -0.38 -5.26 -2.38
CA MET A 69 -0.33 -6.18 -1.23
C MET A 69 0.97 -6.02 -0.44
N LYS A 70 2.11 -5.82 -1.13
CA LYS A 70 3.40 -5.52 -0.47
C LYS A 70 3.35 -4.21 0.31
N ALA A 71 2.80 -3.14 -0.26
CA ALA A 71 2.66 -1.86 0.42
C ALA A 71 1.73 -1.96 1.65
N GLN A 72 0.58 -2.63 1.50
CA GLN A 72 -0.36 -2.90 2.59
C GLN A 72 0.32 -3.69 3.72
N THR A 73 1.12 -4.70 3.38
CA THR A 73 1.90 -5.48 4.36
C THR A 73 2.88 -4.60 5.14
N GLN A 74 3.60 -3.70 4.46
CA GLN A 74 4.54 -2.79 5.14
C GLN A 74 3.81 -1.82 6.08
N ILE A 75 2.65 -1.30 5.67
CA ILE A 75 1.80 -0.47 6.54
C ILE A 75 1.34 -1.27 7.77
N THR A 76 0.85 -2.50 7.58
CA THR A 76 0.42 -3.37 8.70
C THR A 76 1.54 -3.53 9.73
N ILE A 77 2.76 -3.83 9.29
CA ILE A 77 3.93 -4.02 10.15
C ILE A 77 4.29 -2.73 10.89
N MET A 78 4.43 -1.61 10.18
CA MET A 78 4.86 -0.34 10.76
C MET A 78 3.82 0.23 11.72
N CYS A 79 2.56 0.25 11.33
CA CYS A 79 1.48 0.74 12.18
C CYS A 79 1.29 -0.17 13.41
N SER A 80 1.51 -1.48 13.30
CA SER A 80 1.54 -2.36 14.48
C SER A 80 2.65 -1.94 15.45
N LYS A 81 3.86 -1.68 14.95
CA LYS A 81 4.99 -1.24 15.77
C LYS A 81 4.72 0.10 16.44
N MET A 82 4.37 1.12 15.65
CA MET A 82 4.08 2.47 16.16
C MET A 82 2.93 2.46 17.18
N GLY A 83 1.86 1.70 16.92
CA GLY A 83 0.74 1.60 17.84
C GLY A 83 1.09 0.94 19.16
N ILE A 84 1.92 -0.11 19.15
CA ILE A 84 2.42 -0.75 20.37
C ILE A 84 3.36 0.17 21.14
N ASP A 85 4.20 0.93 20.45
CA ASP A 85 5.11 1.87 21.09
C ASP A 85 4.34 3.05 21.70
N ALA A 86 3.31 3.56 21.02
CA ALA A 86 2.38 4.55 21.55
C ALA A 86 1.62 4.03 22.79
N TYR A 87 1.16 2.76 22.75
CA TYR A 87 0.51 2.11 23.89
C TYR A 87 1.46 2.07 25.11
N LYS A 88 2.69 1.59 24.91
CA LYS A 88 3.72 1.49 25.97
C LYS A 88 4.09 2.86 26.56
N THR A 89 4.07 3.90 25.73
CA THR A 89 4.39 5.28 26.12
C THR A 89 3.16 6.05 26.62
N LYS A 90 2.03 5.37 26.84
CA LYS A 90 0.79 5.95 27.39
C LYS A 90 0.21 7.07 26.52
N LYS A 91 0.30 6.92 25.21
CA LYS A 91 -0.32 7.78 24.19
C LYS A 91 -1.52 7.05 23.58
N PRO A 92 -2.68 7.01 24.27
CA PRO A 92 -3.81 6.14 23.88
C PRO A 92 -4.38 6.50 22.50
N ASP A 93 -4.52 7.79 22.17
CA ASP A 93 -5.10 8.22 20.89
C ASP A 93 -4.22 7.80 19.70
N GLU A 94 -2.90 8.00 19.82
CA GLU A 94 -1.93 7.55 18.81
C GLU A 94 -1.93 6.02 18.68
N ALA A 95 -1.98 5.31 19.81
CA ALA A 95 -2.03 3.84 19.81
C ALA A 95 -3.27 3.33 19.07
N ILE A 96 -4.44 3.87 19.39
CA ILE A 96 -5.70 3.52 18.75
C ILE A 96 -5.64 3.79 17.25
N ALA A 97 -5.17 4.97 16.84
CA ALA A 97 -5.07 5.33 15.43
C ALA A 97 -4.18 4.36 14.64
N TYR A 98 -2.99 4.05 15.15
CA TYR A 98 -2.05 3.16 14.48
C TYR A 98 -2.51 1.70 14.51
N LEU A 99 -3.03 1.20 15.63
CA LEU A 99 -3.48 -0.19 15.74
C LEU A 99 -4.72 -0.45 14.86
N ASN A 100 -5.67 0.50 14.77
CA ASN A 100 -6.80 0.38 13.84
C ASN A 100 -6.36 0.37 12.39
N LYS A 101 -5.39 1.22 12.01
CA LYS A 101 -4.84 1.21 10.64
C LYS A 101 -4.15 -0.12 10.34
N SER A 102 -3.36 -0.63 11.29
CA SER A 102 -2.73 -1.95 11.17
C SER A 102 -3.77 -3.06 11.01
N TYR A 103 -4.82 -3.07 11.82
CA TYR A 103 -5.91 -4.04 11.73
C TYR A 103 -6.62 -3.99 10.37
N LYS A 104 -6.98 -2.79 9.89
CA LYS A 104 -7.64 -2.61 8.58
C LYS A 104 -6.84 -3.24 7.45
N TYR A 105 -5.54 -2.98 7.38
CA TYR A 105 -4.70 -3.57 6.32
C TYR A 105 -4.40 -5.04 6.55
N ALA A 106 -4.28 -5.49 7.81
CA ALA A 106 -4.16 -6.90 8.15
C ALA A 106 -5.38 -7.71 7.70
N GLU A 107 -6.58 -7.16 7.82
CA GLU A 107 -7.82 -7.77 7.32
C GLU A 107 -7.79 -7.95 5.81
N ILE A 108 -7.41 -6.89 5.07
CA ILE A 108 -7.30 -6.91 3.61
C ILE A 108 -6.32 -7.99 3.12
N ILE A 109 -5.14 -8.08 3.75
CA ILE A 109 -4.12 -9.08 3.38
C ILE A 109 -4.31 -10.43 4.08
N VAL A 110 -5.39 -10.60 4.84
CA VAL A 110 -5.74 -11.82 5.59
C VAL A 110 -4.65 -12.26 6.58
N ASP A 111 -3.92 -11.31 7.16
CA ASP A 111 -2.91 -11.54 8.21
C ASP A 111 -3.57 -11.65 9.59
N LYS A 112 -4.04 -12.86 9.92
CA LYS A 112 -4.66 -13.17 11.22
C LYS A 112 -3.78 -12.83 12.40
N LYS A 113 -2.46 -13.02 12.28
CA LYS A 113 -1.55 -12.75 13.39
C LYS A 113 -1.46 -11.26 13.68
N ALA A 114 -1.42 -10.42 12.64
CA ALA A 114 -1.44 -8.98 12.81
C ALA A 114 -2.80 -8.49 13.34
N MET A 115 -3.91 -9.07 12.88
CA MET A 115 -5.25 -8.79 13.42
C MET A 115 -5.33 -9.08 14.92
N ASP A 116 -5.00 -10.31 15.34
CA ASP A 116 -5.01 -10.74 16.75
C ASP A 116 -4.11 -9.87 17.62
N LYS A 117 -2.97 -9.45 17.06
CA LYS A 117 -2.05 -8.56 17.75
C LYS A 117 -2.68 -7.18 17.95
N ALA A 118 -3.31 -6.61 16.93
CA ALA A 118 -3.94 -5.29 17.06
C ALA A 118 -5.11 -5.31 18.05
N THR A 119 -6.00 -6.31 17.97
CA THR A 119 -7.15 -6.44 18.88
C THR A 119 -6.73 -6.61 20.33
N LYS A 120 -5.68 -7.41 20.59
CA LYS A 120 -5.08 -7.56 21.93
C LYS A 120 -4.73 -6.22 22.59
N TYR A 121 -4.18 -5.26 21.83
CA TYR A 121 -3.80 -3.95 22.37
C TYR A 121 -4.95 -2.94 22.38
N LEU A 122 -5.97 -3.14 21.54
CA LEU A 122 -7.16 -2.30 21.51
C LEU A 122 -8.21 -2.70 22.57
N GLY A 123 -8.17 -3.93 23.06
CA GLY A 123 -8.99 -4.39 24.19
C GLY A 123 -10.38 -4.88 23.82
N TYR A 124 -10.57 -5.39 22.60
CA TYR A 124 -11.82 -6.02 22.15
C TYR A 124 -11.57 -7.38 21.50
#